data_AF-A0A087L1Q7-F1
#
_entry.id   AF-A0A087L1Q7-F1
#
_cell.length_a   1.000
_cell.length_b   1.000
_cell.length_c   1.000
_cell.angle_alpha   90.00
_cell.angle_beta   90.00
_cell.angle_gamma   90.00
#
_symmetry.space_group_name_H-M   'P 1'
#
loop_
_entity.id
_entity.type
_entity.pdbx_description
1 polymer ?
#
loop_
_entity_poly.entity_id
_entity_poly.type
_entity_poly.pdbx_seq_one_letter_code
_entity_poly.pdbx_strand_id
1 'polypeptide(L)'
;MSELKQTVNGDVGNVVSGDVTINNYAGDISSTAQQPISLLQKRDLHKLMDELVEAGESKREMWLMLHTKLNTTTVNEMTAADYHCAVGILQECARRIKYLKDCNILVAKIISITGQEYRIERDRYCLKRFGTTHLKGMTKEQLQEIFGYFDDLLNNCEYGRTEPLQQGAATEPIKATLSTKTALWSGVVITIVAVFAGFMGISDKLPSVKDDTQNEAKLFAVETSNGVINASIPALRSIFPGLNKYKNDLISLSTYKQKSGWHTLKFTVSPQSSAPDAYAVKGKVCYINISPDGGYSRVLSTPCRLLLLDQHNVPDEKYRFILR
;
A
#
# COMPACT_ATOMS: atom_id res chain seq x y z
N MET A 1 -7.87 84.57 43.19
CA MET A 1 -9.28 84.30 43.50
C MET A 1 -9.41 82.80 43.75
N SER A 2 -9.80 82.49 44.99
CA SER A 2 -10.46 81.27 45.49
C SER A 2 -9.79 79.91 45.31
N GLU A 3 -9.08 79.52 46.37
CA GLU A 3 -8.81 78.14 46.76
C GLU A 3 -10.11 77.36 46.99
N LEU A 4 -10.18 76.12 46.50
CA LEU A 4 -11.21 75.16 46.92
C LEU A 4 -10.58 74.17 47.90
N LYS A 5 -10.74 74.47 49.19
CA LYS A 5 -10.41 73.58 50.31
C LYS A 5 -11.43 72.45 50.33
N GLN A 6 -11.00 71.22 50.03
CA GLN A 6 -11.78 70.02 50.32
C GLN A 6 -11.28 69.43 51.64
N THR A 7 -12.01 69.70 52.72
CA THR A 7 -11.80 69.07 54.04
C THR A 7 -12.58 67.75 54.08
N VAL A 8 -11.88 66.64 54.24
CA VAL A 8 -12.48 65.34 54.57
C VAL A 8 -12.13 65.03 56.02
N ASN A 9 -13.15 65.14 56.89
CA ASN A 9 -13.12 64.58 58.23
C ASN A 9 -13.50 63.10 58.12
N GLY A 10 -12.58 62.22 58.49
CA GLY A 10 -12.76 60.77 58.55
C GLY A 10 -11.88 60.20 59.65
N ASP A 11 -12.49 59.35 60.47
CA ASP A 11 -12.14 58.98 61.83
C ASP A 11 -10.78 58.26 62.01
N VAL A 12 -10.19 58.44 63.19
CA VAL A 12 -8.88 57.93 63.58
C VAL A 12 -8.94 56.43 63.89
N GLY A 13 -8.42 55.62 62.99
CA GLY A 13 -8.13 54.21 63.21
C GLY A 13 -6.70 53.88 62.79
N ASN A 14 -5.83 53.59 63.76
CA ASN A 14 -4.53 52.94 63.57
C ASN A 14 -4.58 51.90 62.44
N VAL A 15 -3.69 51.92 61.44
CA VAL A 15 -2.49 51.05 61.37
C VAL A 15 -1.55 51.40 60.20
N VAL A 16 -0.24 51.33 60.51
CA VAL A 16 0.97 51.13 59.68
C VAL A 16 1.29 52.16 58.57
N SER A 17 2.32 52.96 58.87
CA SER A 17 3.15 53.68 57.91
C SER A 17 3.88 52.71 56.98
N GLY A 18 3.36 52.49 55.79
CA GLY A 18 4.11 51.98 54.64
C GLY A 18 4.12 53.05 53.57
N ASP A 19 5.31 53.38 53.04
CA ASP A 19 5.44 54.30 51.89
C ASP A 19 4.58 53.80 50.73
N VAL A 20 3.50 54.52 50.44
CA VAL A 20 2.69 54.27 49.24
C VAL A 20 3.42 54.95 48.08
N THR A 21 4.26 54.19 47.40
CA THR A 21 4.78 54.56 46.08
C THR A 21 3.66 54.43 45.06
N ILE A 22 2.98 55.53 44.75
CA ILE A 22 2.03 55.60 43.63
C ILE A 22 2.87 55.72 42.35
N ASN A 23 3.21 54.58 41.75
CA ASN A 23 3.81 54.56 40.41
C ASN A 23 2.72 54.90 39.39
N ASN A 24 2.73 56.15 38.93
CA ASN A 24 1.92 56.63 37.82
C ASN A 24 2.38 55.94 36.53
N TYR A 25 1.72 54.85 36.12
CA TYR A 25 1.92 54.25 34.80
C TYR A 25 1.16 55.09 33.76
N ALA A 26 1.75 56.21 33.35
CA ALA A 26 1.47 56.77 32.03
C ALA A 26 2.10 55.79 31.02
N GLY A 27 1.28 54.87 30.51
CA GLY A 27 1.72 53.83 29.59
C GLY A 27 2.08 54.42 28.23
N ASP A 28 3.37 54.61 28.00
CA ASP A 28 3.94 54.60 26.65
C ASP A 28 3.79 53.18 26.09
N ILE A 29 2.78 52.97 25.25
CA ILE A 29 2.47 51.69 24.58
C ILE A 29 3.59 51.28 23.58
N SER A 30 4.65 52.08 23.44
CA SER A 30 5.72 51.90 22.44
C SER A 30 7.02 51.28 22.97
N SER A 31 7.19 51.00 24.27
CA SER A 31 8.53 50.69 24.84
C SER A 31 8.81 49.21 25.17
N THR A 32 7.81 48.36 25.40
CA THR A 32 8.05 46.98 25.87
C THR A 32 8.53 46.04 24.76
N ALA A 33 8.13 46.28 23.51
CA ALA A 33 8.47 45.42 22.38
C ALA A 33 9.95 45.51 21.97
N GLN A 34 10.60 46.65 22.23
CA GLN A 34 12.02 46.90 21.91
C GLN A 34 12.97 46.50 23.05
N GLN A 35 12.43 46.05 24.20
CA GLN A 35 13.27 45.59 25.29
C GLN A 35 14.01 44.32 24.91
N PRO A 36 15.28 44.16 25.33
CA PRO A 36 16.03 42.94 25.10
C PRO A 36 15.35 41.76 25.81
N ILE A 37 15.46 40.57 25.23
CA ILE A 37 14.89 39.36 25.82
C ILE A 37 15.47 39.08 27.22
N SER A 38 14.61 38.69 28.16
CA SER A 38 14.97 38.35 29.54
C SER A 38 15.85 37.09 29.60
N LEU A 39 16.55 36.90 30.73
CA LEU A 39 17.35 35.68 30.96
C LEU A 39 16.51 34.40 30.91
N LEU A 40 15.25 34.48 31.37
CA LEU A 40 14.32 33.35 31.33
C LEU A 40 13.97 32.98 29.87
N GLN A 41 13.66 33.97 29.04
CA GLN A 41 13.39 33.79 27.62
C GLN A 41 14.60 33.24 26.86
N LYS A 42 15.81 33.74 27.17
CA LYS A 42 17.06 33.18 26.61
C LYS A 42 17.22 31.71 26.97
N ARG A 43 17.06 31.35 28.25
CA ARG A 43 17.15 29.96 28.70
C ARG A 43 16.13 29.07 27.99
N ASP A 44 14.89 29.54 27.86
CA ASP A 44 13.82 28.81 27.18
C ASP A 44 14.12 28.58 25.69
N LEU A 45 14.61 29.61 24.98
CA LEU A 45 14.99 29.51 23.57
C LEU A 45 16.13 28.49 23.36
N HIS A 46 17.14 28.53 24.24
CA HIS A 46 18.22 27.55 24.22
C HIS A 46 17.70 26.14 24.49
N LYS A 47 16.81 25.96 25.46
CA LYS A 47 16.19 24.67 25.78
C LYS A 47 15.42 24.09 24.58
N LEU A 48 14.54 24.87 23.96
CA LEU A 48 13.80 24.44 22.76
C LEU A 48 14.74 23.99 21.64
N MET A 49 15.86 24.68 21.51
CA MET A 49 16.84 24.34 20.49
C MET A 49 17.66 23.12 20.85
N ASP A 50 17.99 22.90 22.12
CA ASP A 50 18.63 21.66 22.57
C ASP A 50 17.71 20.45 22.35
N GLU A 51 16.39 20.56 22.58
CA GLU A 51 15.41 19.52 22.25
C GLU A 51 15.41 19.19 20.73
N LEU A 52 15.58 20.20 19.87
CA LEU A 52 15.71 19.99 18.42
C LEU A 52 17.06 19.37 18.03
N VAL A 53 18.14 19.71 18.73
CA VAL A 53 19.45 19.08 18.56
C VAL A 53 19.39 17.60 18.95
N GLU A 54 18.76 17.27 20.07
CA GLU A 54 18.49 15.88 20.47
C GLU A 54 17.65 15.14 19.42
N ALA A 55 16.76 15.85 18.73
CA ALA A 55 15.99 15.29 17.63
C ALA A 55 16.83 15.07 16.34
N GLY A 56 18.08 15.54 16.29
CA GLY A 56 19.05 15.34 15.22
C GLY A 56 19.39 16.59 14.40
N GLU A 57 18.89 17.77 14.78
CA GLU A 57 19.13 19.01 14.03
C GLU A 57 20.46 19.69 14.38
N SER A 58 20.96 20.49 13.45
CA SER A 58 22.17 21.28 13.66
C SER A 58 21.87 22.56 14.43
N LYS A 59 22.42 22.69 15.64
CA LYS A 59 22.35 23.91 16.46
C LYS A 59 22.80 25.15 15.69
N ARG A 60 23.87 25.01 14.90
CA ARG A 60 24.44 26.10 14.11
C ARG A 60 23.48 26.56 13.01
N GLU A 61 22.87 25.64 12.29
CA GLU A 61 21.94 25.96 11.21
C GLU A 61 20.65 26.57 11.75
N MET A 62 20.17 26.09 12.89
CA MET A 62 19.01 26.68 13.56
C MET A 62 19.26 28.12 14.02
N TRP A 63 20.41 28.38 14.64
CA TRP A 63 20.80 29.76 14.96
C TRP A 63 20.91 30.64 13.73
N LEU A 64 21.58 30.16 12.67
CA LEU A 64 21.69 30.89 11.42
C LEU A 64 20.31 31.22 10.83
N MET A 65 19.38 30.27 10.84
CA MET A 65 18.01 30.46 10.37
C MET A 65 17.26 31.50 11.22
N LEU A 66 17.36 31.43 12.56
CA LEU A 66 16.73 32.40 13.45
C LEU A 66 17.28 33.82 13.22
N HIS A 67 18.60 33.96 13.20
CA HIS A 67 19.28 35.23 12.96
C HIS A 67 18.92 35.84 11.61
N THR A 68 18.85 35.02 10.56
CA THR A 68 18.42 35.47 9.23
C THR A 68 16.96 35.91 9.22
N LYS A 69 16.05 35.13 9.82
CA LYS A 69 14.61 35.44 9.82
C LYS A 69 14.24 36.64 10.69
N LEU A 70 14.97 36.85 11.78
CA LEU A 70 14.75 37.92 12.74
C LEU A 70 15.64 39.14 12.48
N ASN A 71 16.50 39.09 11.47
CA ASN A 71 17.48 40.13 11.15
C ASN A 71 18.36 40.52 12.36
N THR A 72 18.85 39.52 13.09
CA THR A 72 19.76 39.68 14.24
C THR A 72 21.05 38.92 13.97
N THR A 73 22.15 39.28 14.63
CA THR A 73 23.43 38.54 14.53
C THR A 73 23.77 37.79 15.80
N THR A 74 23.28 38.26 16.94
CA THR A 74 23.45 37.61 18.24
C THR A 74 22.13 37.52 19.00
N VAL A 75 22.04 36.56 19.92
CA VAL A 75 20.86 36.37 20.79
C VAL A 75 20.61 37.59 21.69
N ASN A 76 21.66 38.37 21.98
CA ASN A 76 21.56 39.55 22.82
C ASN A 76 20.90 40.73 22.11
N GLU A 77 20.87 40.74 20.77
CA GLU A 77 20.18 41.74 19.94
C GLU A 77 18.68 41.47 19.80
N MET A 78 18.21 40.27 20.19
CA MET A 78 16.80 39.92 20.10
C MET A 78 15.97 40.71 21.11
N THR A 79 14.85 41.23 20.63
CA THR A 79 13.86 41.93 21.45
C THR A 79 12.76 40.99 21.96
N ALA A 80 11.98 41.43 22.94
CA ALA A 80 10.83 40.67 23.45
C ALA A 80 9.82 40.31 22.34
N ALA A 81 9.68 41.15 21.32
CA ALA A 81 8.88 40.83 20.14
C ALA A 81 9.52 39.70 19.30
N ASP A 82 10.84 39.76 19.08
CA ASP A 82 11.57 38.74 18.32
C ASP A 82 11.53 37.38 19.00
N TYR A 83 11.48 37.33 20.34
CA TYR A 83 11.36 36.07 21.09
C TYR A 83 10.13 35.27 20.67
N HIS A 84 8.96 35.89 20.56
CA HIS A 84 7.74 35.17 20.19
C HIS A 84 7.82 34.63 18.75
N CYS A 85 8.41 35.41 17.84
CA CYS A 85 8.71 34.96 16.48
C CYS A 85 9.72 33.80 16.47
N ALA A 86 10.77 33.88 17.28
CA ALA A 86 11.80 32.84 17.41
C ALA A 86 11.20 31.53 17.91
N VAL A 87 10.37 31.58 18.96
CA VAL A 87 9.66 30.41 19.50
C VAL A 87 8.74 29.81 18.44
N GLY A 88 7.96 30.62 17.73
CA GLY A 88 7.09 30.14 16.65
C GLY A 88 7.85 29.42 15.54
N ILE A 89 9.01 29.97 15.13
CA ILE A 89 9.90 29.33 14.14
C ILE A 89 10.41 27.98 14.65
N LEU A 90 10.91 27.90 15.89
CA LEU A 90 11.42 26.66 16.46
C LEU A 90 10.34 25.60 16.65
N GLN A 91 9.14 26.00 17.08
CA GLN A 91 8.00 25.09 17.21
C GLN A 91 7.54 24.52 15.87
N GLU A 92 7.53 25.33 14.80
CA GLU A 92 7.21 24.82 13.47
C GLU A 92 8.30 23.88 12.95
N CYS A 93 9.57 24.16 13.24
CA CYS A 93 10.65 23.20 12.99
C CYS A 93 10.41 21.88 13.72
N ALA A 94 10.08 21.92 15.02
CA ALA A 94 9.79 20.72 15.82
C ALA A 94 8.65 19.89 15.23
N ARG A 95 7.55 20.56 14.85
CA ARG A 95 6.42 19.93 14.15
C ARG A 95 6.84 19.27 12.86
N ARG A 96 7.61 19.97 12.02
CA ARG A 96 8.10 19.44 10.74
C ARG A 96 8.98 18.22 10.93
N ILE A 97 9.90 18.26 11.89
CA ILE A 97 10.80 17.12 12.20
C ILE A 97 10.00 15.92 12.65
N LYS A 98 9.04 16.11 13.57
CA LYS A 98 8.14 15.04 14.01
C LYS A 98 7.36 14.46 12.84
N TYR A 99 6.79 15.30 11.98
CA TYR A 99 6.07 14.86 10.79
C TYR A 99 6.94 14.04 9.84
N LEU A 100 8.18 14.48 9.57
CA LEU A 100 9.12 13.74 8.73
C LEU A 100 9.55 12.42 9.36
N LYS A 101 9.73 12.36 10.69
CA LYS A 101 10.00 11.11 11.42
C LYS A 101 8.84 10.12 11.26
N ASP A 102 7.60 10.56 11.46
CA ASP A 102 6.41 9.74 11.24
C ASP A 102 6.36 9.19 9.80
N CYS A 103 6.61 10.03 8.81
CA CYS A 103 6.65 9.62 7.40
C CYS A 103 7.76 8.59 7.15
N ASN A 104 8.97 8.82 7.68
CA ASN A 104 10.09 7.90 7.52
C ASN A 104 9.82 6.53 8.18
N ILE A 105 9.12 6.51 9.32
CA ILE A 105 8.66 5.26 9.96
C ILE A 105 7.70 4.53 9.02
N LEU A 106 6.74 5.22 8.42
CA LEU A 106 5.82 4.61 7.45
C LEU A 106 6.57 4.09 6.22
N VAL A 107 7.51 4.85 5.66
CA VAL A 107 8.36 4.39 4.55
C VAL A 107 9.11 3.12 4.92
N ALA A 108 9.74 3.08 6.11
CA ALA A 108 10.44 1.89 6.58
C ALA A 108 9.52 0.69 6.73
N LYS A 109 8.31 0.89 7.30
CA LYS A 109 7.30 -0.16 7.42
C LYS A 109 6.82 -0.67 6.05
N ILE A 110 6.50 0.22 5.12
CA ILE A 110 6.09 -0.14 3.75
C ILE A 110 7.18 -0.96 3.07
N ILE A 111 8.44 -0.51 3.16
CA ILE A 111 9.58 -1.25 2.60
C ILE A 111 9.70 -2.63 3.27
N SER A 112 9.54 -2.70 4.59
CA SER A 112 9.63 -3.96 5.34
C SER A 112 8.55 -4.96 4.95
N ILE A 113 7.29 -4.54 4.84
CA ILE A 113 6.19 -5.47 4.49
C ILE A 113 6.23 -5.87 3.02
N THR A 114 6.66 -4.97 2.12
CA THR A 114 6.70 -5.27 0.69
C THR A 114 7.94 -6.09 0.28
N GLY A 115 9.00 -6.07 1.09
CA GLY A 115 10.22 -6.83 0.79
C GLY A 115 10.80 -6.51 -0.60
N GLN A 116 11.55 -7.45 -1.17
CA GLN A 116 12.03 -7.34 -2.56
C GLN A 116 11.01 -7.88 -3.56
N GLU A 117 10.23 -8.87 -3.14
CA GLU A 117 9.24 -9.59 -3.92
C GLU A 117 8.08 -8.71 -4.38
N TYR A 118 7.61 -7.77 -3.54
CA TYR A 118 6.56 -6.82 -3.90
C TYR A 118 7.11 -5.44 -4.30
N ARG A 119 8.43 -5.24 -4.38
CA ARG A 119 9.03 -3.95 -4.75
C ARG A 119 8.48 -3.40 -6.07
N ILE A 120 8.42 -4.24 -7.11
CA ILE A 120 7.93 -3.82 -8.43
C ILE A 120 6.43 -3.49 -8.39
N GLU A 121 5.66 -4.22 -7.60
CA GLU A 121 4.22 -4.01 -7.47
C GLU A 121 3.92 -2.74 -6.68
N ARG A 122 4.65 -2.50 -5.59
CA ARG A 122 4.65 -1.25 -4.84
C ARG A 122 4.98 -0.07 -5.73
N ASP A 123 6.10 -0.13 -6.45
CA ASP A 123 6.51 0.98 -7.32
C ASP A 123 5.46 1.25 -8.41
N ARG A 124 4.85 0.20 -8.97
CA ARG A 124 3.74 0.33 -9.93
C ARG A 124 2.49 0.94 -9.30
N TYR A 125 2.11 0.51 -8.10
CA TYR A 125 0.98 1.07 -7.35
C TYR A 125 1.19 2.57 -7.11
N CYS A 126 2.36 2.93 -6.57
CA CYS A 126 2.76 4.30 -6.30
C CYS A 126 2.73 5.16 -7.57
N LEU A 127 3.30 4.67 -8.68
CA LEU A 127 3.32 5.39 -9.94
C LEU A 127 1.90 5.62 -10.49
N LYS A 128 1.05 4.59 -10.44
CA LYS A 128 -0.32 4.67 -10.94
C LYS A 128 -1.19 5.60 -10.09
N ARG A 129 -0.99 5.63 -8.77
CA ARG A 129 -1.86 6.35 -7.84
C ARG A 129 -1.40 7.78 -7.56
N PHE A 130 -0.09 8.00 -7.48
CA PHE A 130 0.50 9.26 -7.03
C PHE A 130 1.49 9.86 -8.05
N GLY A 131 1.72 9.21 -9.19
CA GLY A 131 2.59 9.73 -10.25
C GLY A 131 4.09 9.61 -9.97
N THR A 132 4.50 8.91 -8.90
CA THR A 132 5.91 8.69 -8.54
C THR A 132 6.13 7.32 -7.94
N THR A 133 7.30 6.72 -8.16
CA THR A 133 7.73 5.47 -7.52
C THR A 133 8.45 5.70 -6.19
N HIS A 134 8.82 6.95 -5.89
CA HIS A 134 9.62 7.28 -4.71
C HIS A 134 8.73 7.48 -3.48
N LEU A 135 8.88 6.60 -2.49
CA LEU A 135 8.19 6.74 -1.20
C LEU A 135 8.67 7.96 -0.41
N LYS A 136 9.97 8.29 -0.51
CA LYS A 136 10.53 9.47 0.13
C LYS A 136 9.94 10.72 -0.52
N GLY A 137 9.38 11.60 0.30
CA GLY A 137 8.74 12.84 -0.15
C GLY A 137 7.23 12.73 -0.37
N MET A 138 6.64 11.54 -0.24
CA MET A 138 5.18 11.39 -0.17
C MET A 138 4.62 11.98 1.12
N THR A 139 3.37 12.44 1.06
CA THR A 139 2.63 12.91 2.24
C THR A 139 2.27 11.75 3.17
N LYS A 140 1.98 12.05 4.44
CA LYS A 140 1.61 11.04 5.44
C LYS A 140 0.38 10.24 5.00
N GLU A 141 -0.60 10.92 4.41
CA GLU A 141 -1.86 10.32 3.95
C GLU A 141 -1.61 9.33 2.80
N GLN A 142 -0.77 9.71 1.83
CA GLN A 142 -0.37 8.83 0.73
C GLN A 142 0.37 7.59 1.25
N LEU A 143 1.29 7.78 2.20
CA LEU A 143 2.03 6.68 2.83
C LEU A 143 1.10 5.75 3.63
N GLN A 144 0.11 6.30 4.34
CA GLN A 144 -0.89 5.50 5.04
C GLN A 144 -1.76 4.69 4.08
N GLU A 145 -2.18 5.27 2.95
CA GLU A 145 -2.94 4.56 1.90
C GLU A 145 -2.13 3.39 1.32
N ILE A 146 -0.84 3.61 1.01
CA ILE A 146 0.06 2.56 0.52
C ILE A 146 0.23 1.47 1.58
N PHE A 147 0.50 1.87 2.82
CA PHE A 147 0.69 0.93 3.92
C PHE A 147 -0.56 0.06 4.11
N GLY A 148 -1.75 0.66 4.20
CA GLY A 148 -3.01 -0.08 4.36
C GLY A 148 -3.26 -1.06 3.22
N TYR A 149 -3.07 -0.64 1.97
CA TYR A 149 -3.25 -1.53 0.81
C TYR A 149 -2.35 -2.77 0.86
N PHE A 150 -1.06 -2.59 1.16
CA PHE A 150 -0.12 -3.72 1.21
C PHE A 150 -0.26 -4.55 2.49
N ASP A 151 -0.58 -3.93 3.63
CA ASP A 151 -0.85 -4.63 4.88
C ASP A 151 -2.06 -5.56 4.73
N ASP A 152 -3.16 -5.06 4.16
CA ASP A 152 -4.35 -5.87 3.87
C ASP A 152 -4.04 -6.99 2.86
N LEU A 153 -3.28 -6.68 1.79
CA LEU A 153 -2.92 -7.67 0.78
C LEU A 153 -2.09 -8.83 1.36
N LEU A 154 -1.16 -8.52 2.26
CA LEU A 154 -0.21 -9.49 2.81
C LEU A 154 -0.75 -10.24 4.03
N ASN A 155 -1.49 -9.57 4.92
CA ASN A 155 -2.11 -10.23 6.08
C ASN A 155 -3.23 -11.20 5.67
N ASN A 156 -3.91 -10.94 4.55
CA ASN A 156 -4.85 -11.90 3.96
C ASN A 156 -4.16 -13.15 3.35
N CYS A 157 -2.81 -13.20 3.31
CA CYS A 157 -2.03 -14.34 2.84
C CYS A 157 -1.49 -15.25 3.96
N GLU A 158 -1.50 -14.86 5.24
CA GLU A 158 -0.82 -15.61 6.33
C GLU A 158 -1.64 -16.76 6.95
N TYR A 159 -2.94 -16.89 6.69
CA TYR A 159 -3.79 -17.95 7.27
C TYR A 159 -3.68 -19.34 6.60
N GLY A 160 -2.46 -19.72 6.19
CA GLY A 160 -2.18 -21.01 5.55
C GLY A 160 -0.93 -21.72 6.07
N ARG A 161 -0.31 -21.21 7.14
CA ARG A 161 0.90 -21.82 7.73
C ARG A 161 0.56 -22.41 9.10
N THR A 162 0.12 -23.67 9.12
CA THR A 162 0.10 -24.51 10.33
C THR A 162 0.59 -25.92 9.98
N GLU A 163 1.69 -26.28 10.65
CA GLU A 163 2.20 -27.62 10.99
C GLU A 163 2.65 -28.58 9.86
N PRO A 164 3.97 -28.91 9.78
CA PRO A 164 4.45 -30.07 9.03
C PRO A 164 4.21 -31.37 9.84
N LEU A 165 3.50 -32.32 9.23
CA LEU A 165 3.43 -33.70 9.73
C LEU A 165 4.83 -34.30 9.78
N GLN A 166 5.27 -34.61 11.01
CA GLN A 166 6.36 -35.53 11.28
C GLN A 166 6.02 -36.93 10.75
N GLN A 167 6.94 -37.49 9.97
CA GLN A 167 7.16 -38.93 9.89
C GLN A 167 8.66 -39.17 9.72
N GLY A 168 9.23 -39.84 10.72
CA GLY A 168 10.66 -40.14 10.81
C GLY A 168 11.04 -41.50 10.23
N ALA A 169 12.28 -41.56 9.75
CA ALA A 169 13.29 -42.64 9.86
C ALA A 169 14.49 -42.21 8.96
N ALA A 170 15.58 -41.64 9.49
CA ALA A 170 16.82 -42.31 9.97
C ALA A 170 17.46 -43.21 8.87
N THR A 171 18.73 -43.13 8.42
CA THR A 171 19.96 -42.43 8.85
C THR A 171 20.99 -42.42 7.69
N GLU A 172 21.71 -41.30 7.55
CA GLU A 172 23.02 -40.91 6.94
C GLU A 172 23.99 -41.90 6.20
N PRO A 173 25.21 -41.46 5.76
CA PRO A 173 25.57 -40.42 4.77
C PRO A 173 26.56 -40.99 3.72
N ILE A 174 26.99 -40.24 2.69
CA ILE A 174 28.37 -40.26 2.17
C ILE A 174 28.64 -39.03 1.27
N LYS A 175 29.88 -38.58 1.39
CA LYS A 175 30.58 -37.37 0.95
C LYS A 175 30.48 -36.98 -0.52
N ALA A 176 30.69 -35.67 -0.70
CA ALA A 176 31.08 -35.01 -1.94
C ALA A 176 32.41 -35.52 -2.51
N THR A 177 32.50 -35.56 -3.85
CA THR A 177 33.75 -35.28 -4.57
C THR A 177 33.47 -34.77 -5.99
N LEU A 178 34.08 -33.62 -6.27
CA LEU A 178 34.35 -33.03 -7.58
C LEU A 178 35.30 -33.95 -8.38
N SER A 179 35.07 -34.18 -9.68
CA SER A 179 36.16 -34.26 -10.66
C SER A 179 35.67 -34.25 -12.11
N THR A 180 36.09 -33.21 -12.81
CA THR A 180 36.39 -33.13 -14.24
C THR A 180 36.84 -34.44 -14.92
N LYS A 181 36.34 -34.68 -16.15
CA LYS A 181 37.13 -34.71 -17.40
C LYS A 181 36.27 -35.00 -18.64
N THR A 182 36.32 -34.06 -19.59
CA THR A 182 36.51 -34.22 -21.05
C THR A 182 36.07 -35.51 -21.75
N ALA A 183 35.27 -35.38 -22.80
CA ALA A 183 35.68 -35.74 -24.17
C ALA A 183 34.64 -35.25 -25.19
N LEU A 184 35.15 -34.56 -26.22
CA LEU A 184 34.48 -34.33 -27.51
C LEU A 184 33.96 -35.66 -28.09
N TRP A 185 32.99 -35.62 -29.00
CA TRP A 185 33.20 -35.94 -30.42
C TRP A 185 31.93 -35.70 -31.25
N SER A 186 32.11 -34.86 -32.27
CA SER A 186 31.53 -34.89 -33.62
C SER A 186 30.02 -35.05 -33.81
N GLY A 187 29.43 -34.01 -34.41
CA GLY A 187 28.14 -34.11 -35.07
C GLY A 187 28.18 -34.90 -36.38
N VAL A 188 26.99 -35.35 -36.78
CA VAL A 188 26.64 -35.72 -38.15
C VAL A 188 25.20 -35.25 -38.39
N VAL A 189 25.02 -34.54 -39.50
CA VAL A 189 23.76 -34.04 -40.06
C VAL A 189 23.22 -35.08 -41.07
N ILE A 190 22.00 -34.83 -41.56
CA ILE A 190 21.33 -35.35 -42.77
C ILE A 190 20.66 -36.74 -42.55
N THR A 191 19.34 -36.95 -42.70
CA THR A 191 18.49 -36.68 -43.88
C THR A 191 17.01 -36.85 -43.54
N ILE A 192 16.18 -35.94 -44.09
CA ILE A 192 14.74 -36.09 -44.23
C ILE A 192 14.48 -36.90 -45.51
N VAL A 193 13.68 -37.97 -45.44
CA VAL A 193 13.03 -38.59 -46.59
C VAL A 193 11.57 -38.85 -46.25
N ALA A 194 10.68 -38.21 -46.99
CA ALA A 194 9.26 -38.52 -47.06
C ALA A 194 9.01 -39.41 -48.29
N VAL A 195 8.30 -40.52 -48.14
CA VAL A 195 7.60 -41.22 -49.23
C VAL A 195 6.26 -41.74 -48.71
N PHE A 196 5.21 -41.41 -49.47
CA PHE A 196 3.81 -41.76 -49.30
C PHE A 196 3.50 -43.24 -49.63
N ALA A 197 2.31 -43.66 -49.20
CA ALA A 197 1.42 -44.68 -49.76
C ALA A 197 1.30 -46.02 -48.99
N GLY A 198 0.07 -46.32 -48.58
CA GLY A 198 -0.35 -47.58 -47.97
C GLY A 198 -1.80 -47.54 -47.49
N PHE A 199 -2.74 -47.52 -48.42
CA PHE A 199 -4.19 -47.66 -48.18
C PHE A 199 -4.53 -49.15 -48.18
N MET A 200 -5.12 -49.68 -47.10
CA MET A 200 -5.94 -50.92 -47.08
C MET A 200 -6.74 -50.91 -45.77
N GLY A 201 -8.06 -50.95 -45.92
CA GLY A 201 -9.02 -50.68 -44.85
C GLY A 201 -9.31 -51.85 -43.92
N ILE A 202 -9.92 -51.48 -42.79
CA ILE A 202 -10.88 -52.33 -42.07
C ILE A 202 -12.07 -51.42 -41.77
N SER A 203 -13.22 -51.78 -42.34
CA SER A 203 -14.51 -51.23 -41.97
C SER A 203 -14.92 -51.85 -40.64
N ASP A 204 -15.11 -51.01 -39.63
CA ASP A 204 -16.06 -51.31 -38.56
C ASP A 204 -16.96 -50.08 -38.37
N LYS A 205 -18.25 -50.37 -38.29
CA LYS A 205 -19.34 -49.41 -38.17
C LYS A 205 -19.07 -48.41 -37.03
N LEU A 206 -18.80 -47.16 -37.39
CA LEU A 206 -18.86 -46.04 -36.46
C LEU A 206 -20.31 -45.53 -36.41
N PRO A 207 -20.99 -45.52 -35.25
CA PRO A 207 -22.26 -44.83 -35.13
C PRO A 207 -22.04 -43.33 -35.39
N SER A 208 -22.98 -42.76 -36.13
CA SER A 208 -23.07 -41.36 -36.54
C SER A 208 -22.67 -40.37 -35.43
N VAL A 209 -21.43 -39.89 -35.46
CA VAL A 209 -20.95 -38.70 -34.75
C VAL A 209 -21.60 -37.49 -35.41
N LYS A 210 -22.83 -37.16 -35.00
CA LYS A 210 -23.46 -35.86 -35.32
C LYS A 210 -24.04 -35.14 -34.10
N ASP A 211 -23.95 -35.74 -32.90
CA ASP A 211 -24.41 -35.11 -31.65
C ASP A 211 -23.30 -34.39 -30.86
N ASP A 212 -22.03 -34.78 -31.02
CA ASP A 212 -20.94 -34.17 -30.23
C ASP A 212 -20.54 -32.76 -30.70
N THR A 213 -20.64 -32.47 -32.00
CA THR A 213 -20.14 -31.20 -32.57
C THR A 213 -21.04 -30.00 -32.23
N GLN A 214 -22.33 -30.21 -31.98
CA GLN A 214 -23.23 -29.12 -31.55
C GLN A 214 -23.10 -28.80 -30.05
N ASN A 215 -22.70 -29.78 -29.23
CA ASN A 215 -22.59 -29.60 -27.79
C ASN A 215 -21.33 -28.81 -27.43
N GLU A 216 -20.21 -29.06 -28.13
CA GLU A 216 -18.94 -28.36 -27.91
C GLU A 216 -18.98 -26.86 -28.27
N ALA A 217 -19.84 -26.46 -29.22
CA ALA A 217 -20.01 -25.06 -29.59
C ALA A 217 -20.71 -24.21 -28.50
N LYS A 218 -21.58 -24.81 -27.67
CA LYS A 218 -22.28 -24.13 -26.55
C LYS A 218 -21.42 -23.93 -25.31
N LEU A 219 -20.24 -24.51 -25.35
CA LEU A 219 -19.47 -24.86 -24.19
C LEU A 219 -18.37 -23.79 -24.02
N PHE A 220 -18.24 -23.21 -22.82
CA PHE A 220 -17.23 -22.17 -22.56
C PHE A 220 -15.83 -22.70 -22.86
N ALA A 221 -15.03 -21.93 -23.58
CA ALA A 221 -13.67 -22.27 -23.96
C ALA A 221 -12.81 -21.01 -23.92
N VAL A 222 -11.51 -21.18 -23.65
CA VAL A 222 -10.54 -20.11 -23.68
C VAL A 222 -9.26 -20.61 -24.34
N GLU A 223 -8.74 -19.84 -25.29
CA GLU A 223 -7.44 -20.11 -25.89
C GLU A 223 -6.33 -19.68 -24.93
N THR A 224 -5.45 -20.61 -24.55
CA THR A 224 -4.39 -20.34 -23.59
C THR A 224 -3.25 -21.33 -23.73
N SER A 225 -2.01 -20.83 -23.67
CA SER A 225 -0.80 -21.68 -23.57
C SER A 225 -0.49 -22.10 -22.13
N ASN A 226 -1.23 -21.57 -21.14
CA ASN A 226 -1.06 -21.91 -19.73
C ASN A 226 -1.70 -23.27 -19.41
N GLY A 227 -0.87 -24.29 -19.22
CA GLY A 227 -1.28 -25.66 -18.95
C GLY A 227 -2.16 -25.84 -17.70
N VAL A 228 -1.94 -25.04 -16.64
CA VAL A 228 -2.75 -25.14 -15.41
C VAL A 228 -4.17 -24.64 -15.67
N ILE A 229 -4.32 -23.51 -16.38
CA ILE A 229 -5.64 -23.01 -16.76
C ILE A 229 -6.33 -24.01 -17.68
N ASN A 230 -5.64 -24.48 -18.72
CA ASN A 230 -6.21 -25.43 -19.68
C ASN A 230 -6.74 -26.69 -18.99
N ALA A 231 -5.95 -27.27 -18.07
CA ALA A 231 -6.33 -28.43 -17.28
C ALA A 231 -7.48 -28.16 -16.28
N SER A 232 -7.70 -26.90 -15.90
CA SER A 232 -8.74 -26.50 -14.93
C SER A 232 -10.08 -26.16 -15.58
N ILE A 233 -10.13 -25.90 -16.90
CA ILE A 233 -11.37 -25.49 -17.60
C ILE A 233 -12.54 -26.46 -17.37
N PRO A 234 -12.37 -27.80 -17.45
CA PRO A 234 -13.49 -28.72 -17.20
C PRO A 234 -14.10 -28.56 -15.80
N ALA A 235 -13.26 -28.54 -14.76
CA ALA A 235 -13.71 -28.37 -13.38
C ALA A 235 -14.36 -27.00 -13.16
N LEU A 236 -13.77 -25.94 -13.70
CA LEU A 236 -14.32 -24.58 -13.62
C LEU A 236 -15.73 -24.50 -14.19
N ARG A 237 -16.00 -25.16 -15.33
CA ARG A 237 -17.33 -25.15 -15.95
C ARG A 237 -18.35 -25.95 -15.17
N SER A 238 -17.91 -27.02 -14.49
CA SER A 238 -18.77 -27.80 -13.61
C SER A 238 -19.19 -27.01 -12.37
N ILE A 239 -18.28 -26.21 -11.80
CA ILE A 239 -18.54 -25.44 -10.58
C ILE A 239 -19.22 -24.11 -10.90
N PHE A 240 -18.86 -23.50 -12.03
CA PHE A 240 -19.38 -22.21 -12.48
C PHE A 240 -20.28 -22.39 -13.71
N PRO A 241 -21.54 -22.80 -13.54
CA PRO A 241 -22.48 -22.99 -14.64
C PRO A 241 -22.69 -21.71 -15.46
N GLY A 242 -22.53 -20.54 -14.83
CA GLY A 242 -22.58 -19.23 -15.48
C GLY A 242 -21.57 -19.06 -16.62
N LEU A 243 -20.45 -19.77 -16.61
CA LEU A 243 -19.47 -19.73 -17.71
C LEU A 243 -20.07 -20.21 -19.02
N ASN A 244 -20.81 -21.32 -18.98
CA ASN A 244 -21.47 -21.86 -20.18
C ASN A 244 -22.73 -21.03 -20.50
N LYS A 245 -23.54 -20.72 -19.49
CA LYS A 245 -24.82 -20.01 -19.67
C LYS A 245 -24.65 -18.64 -20.32
N TYR A 246 -23.68 -17.86 -19.84
CA TYR A 246 -23.43 -16.49 -20.29
C TYR A 246 -22.27 -16.39 -21.28
N LYS A 247 -21.80 -17.52 -21.87
CA LYS A 247 -20.60 -17.59 -22.72
C LYS A 247 -20.50 -16.46 -23.73
N ASN A 248 -21.58 -16.17 -24.44
CA ASN A 248 -21.61 -15.16 -25.51
C ASN A 248 -21.55 -13.71 -24.99
N ASP A 249 -21.85 -13.51 -23.71
CA ASP A 249 -21.79 -12.21 -23.05
C ASP A 249 -20.41 -11.94 -22.40
N LEU A 250 -19.56 -12.96 -22.32
CA LEU A 250 -18.21 -12.84 -21.78
C LEU A 250 -17.27 -12.40 -22.92
N ILE A 251 -16.80 -11.16 -22.84
CA ILE A 251 -15.94 -10.53 -23.86
C ILE A 251 -14.55 -10.26 -23.30
N SER A 252 -13.60 -9.99 -24.19
CA SER A 252 -12.20 -9.67 -23.82
C SER A 252 -11.55 -10.75 -22.92
N LEU A 253 -11.82 -12.03 -23.23
CA LEU A 253 -11.21 -13.16 -22.52
C LEU A 253 -9.69 -13.11 -22.66
N SER A 254 -9.01 -13.26 -21.54
CA SER A 254 -7.55 -13.33 -21.49
C SER A 254 -7.09 -14.17 -20.31
N THR A 255 -5.93 -14.78 -20.45
CA THR A 255 -5.28 -15.54 -19.40
C THR A 255 -3.89 -14.99 -19.12
N TYR A 256 -3.46 -15.05 -17.88
CA TYR A 256 -2.08 -14.72 -17.52
C TYR A 256 -1.66 -15.43 -16.24
N LYS A 257 -0.35 -15.61 -16.08
CA LYS A 257 0.25 -16.07 -14.83
C LYS A 257 0.68 -14.84 -14.02
N GLN A 258 0.24 -14.78 -12.78
CA GLN A 258 0.67 -13.77 -11.82
C GLN A 258 2.08 -14.09 -11.31
N LYS A 259 2.78 -13.07 -10.80
CA LYS A 259 4.10 -13.25 -10.20
C LYS A 259 4.06 -14.13 -8.94
N SER A 260 2.96 -14.08 -8.21
CA SER A 260 2.66 -14.96 -7.05
C SER A 260 2.50 -16.45 -7.42
N GLY A 261 2.56 -16.79 -8.72
CA GLY A 261 2.37 -18.15 -9.22
C GLY A 261 0.92 -18.46 -9.59
N TRP A 262 -0.04 -17.67 -9.12
CA TRP A 262 -1.46 -17.84 -9.44
C TRP A 262 -1.73 -17.68 -10.93
N HIS A 263 -2.72 -18.39 -11.42
CA HIS A 263 -3.14 -18.31 -12.82
C HIS A 263 -4.51 -17.65 -12.89
N THR A 264 -4.63 -16.59 -13.69
CA THR A 264 -5.87 -15.82 -13.74
C THR A 264 -6.52 -15.93 -15.11
N LEU A 265 -7.81 -16.24 -15.11
CA LEU A 265 -8.72 -16.03 -16.23
C LEU A 265 -9.46 -14.71 -16.01
N LYS A 266 -9.31 -13.77 -16.95
CA LYS A 266 -9.96 -12.46 -16.93
C LYS A 266 -10.93 -12.36 -18.10
N PHE A 267 -12.12 -11.83 -17.84
CA PHE A 267 -13.08 -11.47 -18.87
C PHE A 267 -13.90 -10.26 -18.42
N THR A 268 -14.47 -9.54 -19.37
CA THR A 268 -15.42 -8.45 -19.13
C THR A 268 -16.81 -8.96 -19.48
N VAL A 269 -17.83 -8.61 -18.69
CA VAL A 269 -19.22 -8.93 -19.03
C VAL A 269 -19.78 -7.81 -19.89
N SER A 270 -20.38 -8.16 -21.03
CA SER A 270 -21.02 -7.20 -21.93
C SER A 270 -22.00 -6.29 -21.17
N PRO A 271 -22.02 -4.97 -21.44
CA PRO A 271 -23.05 -4.07 -20.91
C PRO A 271 -24.48 -4.51 -21.30
N GLN A 272 -24.61 -5.24 -22.41
CA GLN A 272 -25.87 -5.79 -22.93
C GLN A 272 -26.08 -7.26 -22.54
N SER A 273 -25.37 -7.75 -21.51
CA SER A 273 -25.50 -9.14 -21.09
C SER A 273 -26.93 -9.48 -20.67
N SER A 274 -27.30 -10.72 -20.95
CA SER A 274 -28.53 -11.38 -20.49
C SER A 274 -28.52 -11.70 -18.99
N ALA A 275 -27.42 -11.47 -18.27
CA ALA A 275 -27.32 -11.69 -16.83
C ALA A 275 -28.33 -10.82 -16.06
N PRO A 276 -28.96 -11.36 -14.99
CA PRO A 276 -29.89 -10.61 -14.14
C PRO A 276 -29.30 -9.30 -13.62
N ASP A 277 -30.09 -8.24 -13.60
CA ASP A 277 -29.67 -6.92 -13.10
C ASP A 277 -29.26 -6.99 -11.61
N ALA A 278 -29.89 -7.89 -10.84
CA ALA A 278 -29.55 -8.17 -9.45
C ALA A 278 -28.09 -8.62 -9.25
N TYR A 279 -27.44 -9.17 -10.27
CA TYR A 279 -26.02 -9.54 -10.19
C TYR A 279 -25.11 -8.31 -10.26
N ALA A 280 -25.61 -7.17 -10.75
CA ALA A 280 -24.86 -5.92 -10.88
C ALA A 280 -23.49 -6.09 -11.57
N VAL A 281 -23.43 -6.94 -12.61
CA VAL A 281 -22.18 -7.41 -13.23
C VAL A 281 -21.97 -6.89 -14.67
N LYS A 282 -23.01 -6.31 -15.30
CA LYS A 282 -22.96 -5.75 -16.65
C LYS A 282 -21.88 -4.68 -16.75
N GLY A 283 -21.01 -4.79 -17.76
CA GLY A 283 -19.87 -3.88 -17.97
C GLY A 283 -18.70 -4.07 -17.01
N LYS A 284 -18.77 -4.98 -16.03
CA LYS A 284 -17.70 -5.22 -15.06
C LYS A 284 -16.70 -6.25 -15.56
N VAL A 285 -15.48 -6.15 -15.02
CA VAL A 285 -14.41 -7.11 -15.24
C VAL A 285 -14.43 -8.16 -14.14
N CYS A 286 -14.37 -9.42 -14.53
CA CYS A 286 -14.32 -10.57 -13.64
C CYS A 286 -12.99 -11.31 -13.75
N TYR A 287 -12.59 -11.88 -12.62
CA TYR A 287 -11.33 -12.60 -12.46
C TYR A 287 -11.60 -13.92 -11.74
N ILE A 288 -11.20 -15.03 -12.37
CA ILE A 288 -11.11 -16.33 -11.73
C ILE A 288 -9.63 -16.60 -11.49
N ASN A 289 -9.24 -16.62 -10.22
CA ASN A 289 -7.87 -16.89 -9.80
C ASN A 289 -7.75 -18.35 -9.43
N ILE A 290 -6.89 -19.07 -10.12
CA ILE A 290 -6.59 -20.48 -9.91
C ILE A 290 -5.25 -20.58 -9.18
N SER A 291 -5.20 -21.41 -8.14
CA SER A 291 -4.00 -21.61 -7.33
C SER A 291 -2.81 -22.08 -8.20
N PRO A 292 -1.56 -21.84 -7.78
CA PRO A 292 -0.37 -22.17 -8.59
C PRO A 292 -0.28 -23.65 -9.02
N ASP A 293 -0.86 -24.55 -8.24
CA ASP A 293 -0.93 -25.99 -8.46
C ASP A 293 -2.20 -26.45 -9.22
N GLY A 294 -3.17 -25.56 -9.42
CA GLY A 294 -4.46 -25.88 -10.03
C GLY A 294 -5.44 -26.61 -9.10
N GLY A 295 -5.17 -26.67 -7.79
CA GLY A 295 -6.01 -27.39 -6.83
C GLY A 295 -7.33 -26.69 -6.50
N TYR A 296 -7.38 -25.36 -6.52
CA TYR A 296 -8.61 -24.61 -6.26
C TYR A 296 -8.65 -23.27 -6.97
N SER A 297 -9.83 -22.65 -7.00
CA SER A 297 -10.03 -21.30 -7.52
C SER A 297 -10.72 -20.37 -6.52
N ARG A 298 -10.54 -19.06 -6.73
CA ARG A 298 -11.19 -17.97 -5.99
C ARG A 298 -11.71 -16.92 -6.96
N VAL A 299 -12.84 -16.35 -6.61
CA VAL A 299 -13.45 -15.21 -7.30
C VAL A 299 -13.76 -14.15 -6.26
N LEU A 300 -13.09 -13.00 -6.32
CA LEU A 300 -13.11 -12.01 -5.24
C LEU A 300 -14.31 -11.05 -5.32
N SER A 301 -14.81 -10.77 -6.51
CA SER A 301 -15.93 -9.85 -6.70
C SER A 301 -17.27 -10.57 -6.51
N THR A 302 -18.12 -10.08 -5.59
CA THR A 302 -19.47 -10.61 -5.37
C THR A 302 -20.31 -10.64 -6.66
N PRO A 303 -20.41 -9.56 -7.46
CA PRO A 303 -21.06 -9.60 -8.79
C PRO A 303 -20.59 -10.74 -9.69
N CYS A 304 -19.28 -11.03 -9.70
CA CYS A 304 -18.72 -12.10 -10.50
C CYS A 304 -19.04 -13.48 -9.94
N ARG A 305 -19.11 -13.64 -8.60
CA ARG A 305 -19.58 -14.89 -7.98
C ARG A 305 -21.05 -15.15 -8.32
N LEU A 306 -21.91 -14.14 -8.21
CA LEU A 306 -23.33 -14.22 -8.57
C LEU A 306 -23.51 -14.67 -10.02
N LEU A 307 -22.77 -14.05 -10.95
CA LEU A 307 -22.77 -14.44 -12.36
C LEU A 307 -22.28 -15.88 -12.57
N LEU A 308 -21.13 -16.23 -12.01
CA LEU A 308 -20.46 -17.51 -12.28
C LEU A 308 -21.21 -18.69 -11.68
N LEU A 309 -21.76 -18.54 -10.48
CA LEU A 309 -22.57 -19.56 -9.82
C LEU A 309 -24.03 -19.52 -10.27
N ASP A 310 -24.44 -18.47 -10.98
CA ASP A 310 -25.80 -18.22 -11.46
C ASP A 310 -26.86 -18.33 -10.35
N GLN A 311 -26.57 -17.74 -9.19
CA GLN A 311 -27.46 -17.73 -8.03
C GLN A 311 -27.25 -16.50 -7.16
N HIS A 312 -28.24 -16.18 -6.32
CA HIS A 312 -28.23 -14.99 -5.46
C HIS A 312 -27.48 -15.21 -4.13
N ASN A 313 -27.51 -16.44 -3.61
CA ASN A 313 -26.77 -16.80 -2.41
C ASN A 313 -25.43 -17.40 -2.81
N VAL A 314 -24.37 -16.63 -2.61
CA VAL A 314 -23.01 -17.04 -2.98
C VAL A 314 -22.11 -16.95 -1.75
N PRO A 315 -21.11 -17.85 -1.66
CA PRO A 315 -20.17 -17.80 -0.56
C PRO A 315 -19.35 -16.50 -0.58
N ASP A 316 -18.67 -16.23 0.52
CA ASP A 316 -17.81 -15.04 0.63
C ASP A 316 -16.61 -15.08 -0.33
N GLU A 317 -15.83 -14.00 -0.33
CA GLU A 317 -14.66 -13.85 -1.20
C GLU A 317 -13.46 -14.73 -0.83
N LYS A 318 -13.45 -15.28 0.39
CA LYS A 318 -12.38 -16.16 0.89
C LYS A 318 -12.63 -17.62 0.53
N TYR A 319 -13.84 -17.95 0.11
CA TYR A 319 -14.23 -19.29 -0.29
C TYR A 319 -13.36 -19.85 -1.41
N ARG A 320 -12.96 -21.12 -1.24
CA ARG A 320 -12.11 -21.85 -2.16
C ARG A 320 -12.96 -22.87 -2.91
N PHE A 321 -13.07 -22.68 -4.22
CA PHE A 321 -13.74 -23.63 -5.10
C PHE A 321 -12.75 -24.71 -5.50
N ILE A 322 -12.88 -25.89 -4.91
CA ILE A 322 -11.96 -27.02 -5.12
C ILE A 322 -12.11 -27.54 -6.55
N LEU A 323 -11.00 -27.61 -7.29
CA LEU A 323 -10.94 -28.07 -8.68
C LEU A 323 -10.44 -29.51 -8.81
N ARG A 324 -9.80 -30.03 -7.75
CA ARG A 324 -9.27 -31.39 -7.62
C ARG A 324 -9.38 -31.88 -6.19
#